data_AF-A0A317AEZ5-F1
#
_entry.id   AF-A0A317AEZ5-F1
#
_cell.length_a   1.000
_cell.length_b   1.000
_cell.length_c   1.000
_cell.angle_alpha   90.00
_cell.angle_beta   90.00
_cell.angle_gamma   90.00
#
_symmetry.space_group_name_H-M   'P 1'
#
loop_
_entity.id
_entity.type
_entity.pdbx_description
1 polymer ?
#
loop_
_entity_poly.entity_id
_entity_poly.type
_entity_poly.pdbx_seq_one_letter_code
_entity_poly.pdbx_strand_id
1 'polypeptide(L)' 'MAGLEEAELTQFVAAFLAVRVAYTIAYMTTSTQMPTLARSGLWITGVWMCFRTIIRAAAAMDTKA' A
#
# COMPACT_ATOMS: atom_id res chain seq x y z
N MET A 1 -9.06 -16.61 2.06
CA MET A 1 -8.48 -15.51 1.25
C MET A 1 -7.46 -16.11 0.29
N ALA A 2 -7.18 -15.49 -0.85
CA ALA A 2 -6.34 -16.04 -1.93
C ALA A 2 -4.93 -16.45 -1.45
N GLY A 3 -4.79 -17.65 -0.89
CA GLY A 3 -3.54 -18.19 -0.35
C GLY A 3 -3.02 -17.55 0.95
N LEU A 4 -3.29 -16.28 1.23
CA LEU A 4 -2.72 -15.52 2.35
C LEU A 4 -3.46 -15.69 3.68
N GLU A 5 -2.73 -15.52 4.79
CA GLU A 5 -3.28 -15.52 6.14
C GLU A 5 -4.02 -14.21 6.47
N GLU A 6 -4.95 -14.28 7.43
CA GLU A 6 -5.74 -13.11 7.85
C GLU A 6 -4.91 -12.02 8.51
N ALA A 7 -3.93 -12.41 9.33
CA ALA A 7 -3.02 -11.48 9.97
C ALA A 7 -2.22 -10.66 8.95
N GLU A 8 -1.77 -11.29 7.87
CA GLU A 8 -1.01 -10.63 6.81
C GLU A 8 -1.87 -9.63 6.02
N LEU A 9 -3.11 -9.99 5.73
CA LEU A 9 -4.04 -9.11 5.04
C LEU A 9 -4.48 -7.95 5.92
N THR A 10 -4.69 -8.19 7.22
CA THR A 10 -4.98 -7.15 8.20
C THR A 10 -3.82 -6.16 8.31
N GLN A 11 -2.59 -6.65 8.37
CA GLN A 11 -1.39 -5.80 8.39
C GLN A 11 -1.27 -4.98 7.10
N PHE A 12 -1.52 -5.59 5.94
CA PHE A 12 -1.54 -4.87 4.66
C PHE A 12 -2.59 -3.76 4.65
N VAL A 13 -3.83 -4.05 5.03
CA VAL A 13 -4.92 -3.06 5.04
C VAL A 13 -4.61 -1.91 5.99
N ALA A 14 -4.13 -2.21 7.20
CA ALA A 14 -3.77 -1.19 8.18
C ALA A 14 -2.63 -0.27 7.65
N ALA A 15 -1.56 -0.86 7.10
CA ALA A 15 -0.45 -0.11 6.55
C ALA A 15 -0.86 0.72 5.31
N PHE A 16 -1.65 0.13 4.41
CA PHE A 16 -2.14 0.82 3.22
C PHE A 16 -3.04 2.00 3.58
N LEU A 17 -3.96 1.82 4.54
CA LEU A 17 -4.81 2.89 5.04
C LEU A 17 -3.97 4.03 5.62
N ALA A 18 -2.96 3.72 6.45
CA ALA A 18 -2.06 4.73 7.00
C ALA A 18 -1.33 5.53 5.90
N VAL A 19 -0.82 4.86 4.86
CA VAL A 19 -0.21 5.52 3.70
C VAL A 19 -1.19 6.43 2.98
N ARG A 20 -2.45 6.01 2.80
CA ARG A 20 -3.48 6.83 2.15
C ARG A 20 -3.88 8.04 2.99
N VAL A 21 -4.00 7.89 4.31
CA VAL A 21 -4.24 9.00 5.22
C VAL A 21 -3.08 10.01 5.16
N ALA A 22 -1.83 9.53 5.22
CA ALA A 22 -0.65 10.39 5.10
C ALA A 22 -0.60 11.11 3.75
N TYR A 23 -0.94 10.41 2.65
CA TYR A 23 -1.04 11.00 1.31
C TYR A 23 -2.08 12.12 1.28
N THR A 24 -3.27 11.90 1.86
CA THR A 24 -4.35 12.89 1.90
C THR A 24 -3.96 14.11 2.72
N ILE A 25 -3.35 13.91 3.90
CA ILE A 25 -2.84 15.01 4.73
C ILE A 25 -1.81 15.81 3.94
N ALA A 26 -0.82 15.14 3.36
CA ALA A 26 0.20 15.79 2.54
C ALA A 26 -0.44 16.56 1.37
N TYR A 27 -1.46 16.00 0.72
CA TYR A 27 -2.18 16.68 -0.36
C TYR A 27 -2.89 17.95 0.12
N MET A 28 -3.59 17.88 1.26
CA MET A 28 -4.35 19.00 1.82
C MET A 28 -3.46 20.12 2.36
N THR A 29 -2.31 19.78 2.94
CA THR A 29 -1.40 20.75 3.57
C THR A 29 -0.42 21.39 2.59
N THR A 30 -0.50 21.08 1.30
CA THR A 30 0.45 21.54 0.29
C THR A 30 -0.09 22.71 -0.52
N SER A 31 0.53 23.88 -0.39
CA SER A 31 0.25 25.07 -1.21
C SER A 31 1.43 25.47 -2.13
N THR A 32 2.56 24.77 -2.07
CA THR A 32 3.80 25.07 -2.82
C THR A 32 4.40 23.82 -3.47
N GLN A 33 5.42 23.94 -4.33
CA GLN A 33 5.90 22.83 -5.19
C GLN A 33 6.72 21.73 -4.47
N MET A 34 7.40 22.02 -3.36
CA MET A 34 8.31 21.09 -2.66
C MET A 34 7.66 19.79 -2.11
N PRO A 35 6.43 19.81 -1.56
CA PRO A 35 5.76 18.60 -1.08
C PRO A 35 5.32 17.63 -2.20
N THR A 36 5.54 17.97 -3.47
CA THR A 36 5.25 17.09 -4.61
C THR A 36 6.03 15.78 -4.53
N LEU A 37 7.27 15.80 -4.03
CA LEU A 37 8.08 14.58 -3.85
C LEU A 37 7.48 13.66 -2.78
N ALA A 38 7.02 14.21 -1.66
CA ALA A 38 6.38 13.43 -0.60
C ALA A 38 5.08 12.78 -1.09
N ARG A 39 4.27 13.52 -1.84
CA ARG A 39 3.05 13.01 -2.48
C ARG A 39 3.35 11.87 -3.45
N SER A 40 4.35 12.05 -4.33
CA SER A 40 4.75 11.02 -5.29
C SER A 40 5.31 9.78 -4.60
N GLY A 41 6.13 9.94 -3.57
CA GLY A 41 6.66 8.83 -2.77
C GLY A 41 5.57 8.03 -2.06
N LEU A 42 4.60 8.71 -1.45
CA LEU A 42 3.45 8.07 -0.80
C LEU A 42 2.56 7.33 -1.82
N TRP A 43 2.38 7.90 -3.02
CA TRP A 43 1.64 7.24 -4.09
C TRP A 43 2.34 5.98 -4.58
N ILE A 44 3.65 6.06 -4.89
CA ILE A 44 4.46 4.92 -5.32
C ILE A 44 4.45 3.83 -4.24
N THR A 45 4.60 4.21 -2.98
CA THR A 45 4.55 3.27 -1.84
C THR A 45 3.21 2.53 -1.79
N GLY A 46 2.10 3.26 -1.91
CA GLY A 46 0.76 2.65 -1.92
C GLY A 46 0.57 1.68 -3.09
N VAL A 47 1.04 2.04 -4.29
CA VAL A 47 0.97 1.18 -5.48
C VAL A 47 1.84 -0.08 -5.31
N TRP A 48 3.07 0.09 -4.82
CA TRP A 48 4.00 -1.01 -4.55
C TRP A 48 3.45 -2.01 -3.54
N MET A 49 2.82 -1.52 -2.46
CA MET A 49 2.17 -2.38 -1.47
C MET A 49 1.10 -3.28 -2.11
N CYS A 50 0.28 -2.75 -3.03
CA CYS A 50 -0.73 -3.54 -3.74
C CYS A 50 -0.09 -4.65 -4.60
N PHE A 51 0.89 -4.31 -5.43
CA PHE A 51 1.56 -5.29 -6.28
C PHE A 51 2.27 -6.37 -5.47
N ARG A 52 2.96 -5.98 -4.38
CA ARG A 52 3.59 -6.93 -3.48
C ARG A 52 2.58 -7.92 -2.90
N THR A 53 1.42 -7.46 -2.44
CA THR A 53 0.36 -8.35 -1.91
C THR A 53 -0.20 -9.27 -2.99
N ILE A 54 -0.43 -8.78 -4.21
CA ILE A 54 -0.91 -9.59 -5.34
C ILE A 54 0.10 -10.70 -5.68
N ILE A 55 1.38 -10.37 -5.81
CA ILE A 55 2.44 -11.35 -6.12
C ILE A 55 2.52 -12.41 -5.01
N ARG A 56 2.45 -12.00 -3.74
CA ARG A 56 2.46 -12.94 -2.60
C ARG A 56 1.23 -13.84 -2.59
N ALA A 57 0.05 -13.30 -2.89
CA ALA A 57 -1.17 -14.10 -2.99
C ALA A 57 -1.08 -15.13 -4.11
N ALA A 58 -0.58 -14.74 -5.29
CA ALA A 58 -0.37 -15.65 -6.41
C ALA A 58 0.60 -16.78 -6.06
N ALA A 59 1.75 -16.46 -5.44
CA ALA A 59 2.72 -17.45 -5.00
C ALA A 59 2.14 -18.40 -3.92
N ALA A 60 1.39 -17.85 -2.96
CA ALA A 60 0.76 -18.65 -1.91
C ALA A 60 -0.35 -19.57 -2.44
N MET A 61 -1.02 -19.19 -3.54
CA MET A 61 -1.96 -20.06 -4.23
C MET A 61 -1.26 -21.18 -4.99
N ASP A 62 -0.16 -20.89 -5.67
CA ASP A 62 0.65 -21.89 -6.40
C ASP A 62 1.23 -22.95 -5.46
N THR A 63 1.74 -22.55 -4.29
CA THR A 63 2.27 -23.51 -3.30
C THR A 63 1.18 -24.37 -2.63
N LYS A 64 -0.09 -23.95 -2.72
CA LYS A 64 -1.24 -24.66 -2.12
C LYS A 64 -2.07 -25.46 -3.15
N ALA A 65 -1.70 -25.39 -4.44
CA ALA A 65 -2.31 -26.15 -5.54
C ALA A 65 -1.66 -27.54 -5.67
#